data_AF-A0A8J8K6G9-F1
#
_entry.id   AF-A0A8J8K6G9-F1
#
_cell.length_a   1.000
_cell.length_b   1.000
_cell.length_c   1.000
_cell.angle_alpha   90.00
_cell.angle_beta   90.00
_cell.angle_gamma   90.00
#
_symmetry.space_group_name_H-M   'P 1'
#
loop_
_entity.id
_entity.type
_entity.pdbx_description
1 polymer ?
#
loop_
_entity_poly.entity_id
_entity_poly.type
_entity_poly.pdbx_seq_one_letter_code
_entity_poly.pdbx_strand_id
1 'polypeptide(L)'
;MKTMIRKFQNKFLAVVTLHTLSLTTMMLMLGTLLVGCGDSSKKDATNVKEDTHQLNQDVKQGAKDTNDEIKTAVNSDWEKFKTNSEIAIKDSEKQIQELRIKIDQANKNDKEKLTKQLDKLEEKNKELKEKLALRGKAFKEDMIEFNASAKENEKEFEREFKHDTDELGTAIKDFFKNNVN
;
A
#
# COMPACT_ATOMS: atom_id res chain seq x y z
N MET A 1 -8.78 -19.10 30.78
CA MET A 1 -7.90 -19.14 29.57
C MET A 1 -8.28 -20.25 28.59
N LYS A 2 -8.44 -21.52 29.01
CA LYS A 2 -8.90 -22.65 28.15
C LYS A 2 -10.22 -22.41 27.39
N THR A 3 -11.18 -21.70 27.99
CA THR A 3 -12.50 -21.41 27.39
C THR A 3 -12.45 -20.39 26.26
N MET A 4 -11.49 -19.46 26.31
CA MET A 4 -11.34 -18.40 25.31
C MET A 4 -10.64 -18.94 24.04
N ILE A 5 -9.66 -19.83 24.23
CA ILE A 5 -8.97 -20.57 23.16
C ILE A 5 -9.96 -21.48 22.41
N ARG A 6 -10.88 -22.16 23.12
CA ARG A 6 -11.94 -22.97 22.48
C ARG A 6 -12.93 -22.14 21.65
N LYS A 7 -13.30 -20.93 22.09
CA LYS A 7 -14.16 -20.04 21.28
C LYS A 7 -13.46 -19.56 20.01
N PHE A 8 -12.16 -19.28 20.09
CA PHE A 8 -11.38 -18.86 18.93
C PHE A 8 -11.17 -20.00 17.92
N GLN A 9 -10.84 -21.21 18.40
CA GLN A 9 -10.72 -22.39 17.54
C GLN A 9 -12.04 -22.78 16.88
N ASN A 10 -13.18 -22.69 17.59
CA ASN A 10 -14.48 -23.00 17.00
C ASN A 10 -14.91 -21.96 15.95
N LYS A 11 -14.59 -20.67 16.15
CA LYS A 11 -14.84 -19.63 15.13
C LYS A 11 -13.95 -19.82 13.90
N PHE A 12 -12.68 -20.18 14.11
CA PHE A 12 -11.74 -20.46 13.03
C PHE A 12 -12.14 -21.71 12.23
N LEU A 13 -12.52 -22.79 12.92
CA LEU A 13 -13.07 -24.01 12.29
C LEU A 13 -14.34 -23.71 11.50
N ALA A 14 -15.28 -22.91 12.04
CA ALA A 14 -16.51 -22.56 11.34
C ALA A 14 -16.26 -21.77 10.04
N VAL A 15 -15.32 -20.82 10.05
CA VAL A 15 -14.95 -20.03 8.86
C VAL A 15 -14.27 -20.88 7.79
N VAL A 16 -13.37 -21.79 8.22
CA VAL A 16 -12.71 -22.75 7.31
C VAL A 16 -13.74 -23.71 6.71
N THR A 17 -14.69 -24.23 7.49
CA THR A 17 -15.75 -25.12 6.98
C THR A 17 -16.74 -24.42 6.03
N LEU A 18 -17.00 -23.12 6.24
CA LEU A 18 -17.93 -22.35 5.41
C LEU A 18 -17.32 -21.98 4.05
N HIS A 19 -15.99 -21.81 3.98
CA HIS A 19 -15.28 -21.64 2.70
C HIS A 19 -15.09 -22.96 1.95
N THR A 20 -14.94 -24.09 2.65
CA THR A 20 -14.84 -25.40 1.98
C THR A 20 -16.19 -25.91 1.44
N LEU A 21 -17.33 -25.45 1.98
CA LEU A 21 -18.65 -25.90 1.53
C LEU A 21 -19.06 -25.32 0.16
N SER A 22 -18.42 -24.24 -0.30
CA SER A 22 -18.71 -23.61 -1.60
C SER A 22 -17.88 -24.16 -2.77
N LEU A 23 -16.91 -25.05 -2.53
CA LEU A 23 -15.91 -25.47 -3.53
C LEU A 23 -15.79 -26.99 -3.69
N THR A 24 -16.76 -27.76 -3.19
CA THR A 24 -16.79 -29.24 -3.29
C THR A 24 -18.01 -29.79 -4.05
N THR A 25 -18.46 -29.12 -5.12
CA THR A 25 -19.51 -29.66 -6.01
C THR A 25 -19.07 -29.87 -7.46
N MET A 26 -17.77 -29.84 -7.76
CA MET A 26 -17.27 -30.08 -9.13
C MET A 26 -16.19 -31.16 -9.20
N MET A 27 -16.40 -32.28 -8.50
CA MET A 27 -15.49 -33.44 -8.61
C MET A 27 -16.21 -34.79 -8.51
N LEU A 28 -17.36 -34.93 -9.18
CA LEU A 28 -18.09 -36.21 -9.24
C LEU A 28 -18.83 -36.36 -10.57
N MET A 29 -18.08 -36.60 -11.67
CA MET A 29 -18.57 -37.27 -12.89
C MET A 29 -17.37 -37.84 -13.67
N LEU A 30 -16.48 -38.59 -13.00
CA LEU A 30 -15.58 -39.52 -13.70
C LEU A 30 -16.07 -40.94 -13.39
N GLY A 31 -16.62 -41.60 -14.40
CA GLY A 31 -16.73 -43.07 -14.36
C GLY A 31 -18.14 -43.64 -14.37
N THR A 32 -18.91 -43.39 -15.42
CA THR A 32 -19.83 -44.42 -15.95
C THR A 32 -20.12 -44.12 -17.41
N LEU A 33 -19.29 -44.58 -18.34
CA LEU A 33 -19.69 -44.94 -19.72
C LEU A 33 -18.59 -45.82 -20.35
N LEU A 34 -18.49 -47.08 -19.90
CA LEU A 34 -18.10 -48.15 -20.81
C LEU A 34 -19.41 -48.63 -21.45
N VAL A 35 -19.61 -48.35 -22.75
CA VAL A 35 -20.07 -49.26 -23.84
C VAL A 35 -20.48 -48.36 -25.02
N GLY A 36 -19.72 -48.39 -26.13
CA GLY A 36 -20.14 -47.76 -27.38
C GLY A 36 -18.99 -47.49 -28.35
N CYS A 37 -18.74 -48.44 -29.25
CA CYS A 37 -17.77 -48.35 -30.33
C CYS A 37 -18.13 -47.24 -31.34
N GLY A 38 -17.19 -46.35 -31.69
CA GLY A 38 -17.32 -45.38 -32.78
C GLY A 38 -16.39 -44.18 -32.63
N ASP A 39 -15.82 -43.67 -33.73
CA ASP A 39 -14.78 -42.62 -33.82
C ASP A 39 -15.06 -41.27 -33.12
N SER A 40 -16.20 -41.10 -32.45
CA SER A 40 -16.57 -39.89 -31.69
C SER A 40 -15.75 -39.68 -30.41
N SER A 41 -15.26 -40.75 -29.77
CA SER A 41 -14.55 -40.65 -28.47
C SER A 41 -13.19 -39.94 -28.54
N LYS A 42 -12.51 -39.95 -29.69
CA LYS A 42 -11.27 -39.19 -29.89
C LYS A 42 -11.51 -37.69 -29.98
N LYS A 43 -12.63 -37.28 -30.59
CA LYS A 43 -13.03 -35.88 -30.77
C LYS A 43 -13.41 -35.23 -29.43
N ASP A 44 -14.13 -35.96 -28.58
CA ASP A 44 -14.55 -35.45 -27.28
C ASP A 44 -13.37 -35.33 -26.31
N ALA A 45 -12.42 -36.28 -26.35
CA ALA A 45 -11.20 -36.20 -25.53
C ALA A 45 -10.25 -35.07 -25.97
N THR A 46 -10.17 -34.76 -27.27
CA THR A 46 -9.39 -33.60 -27.77
C THR A 46 -10.05 -32.29 -27.38
N ASN A 47 -11.38 -32.18 -27.49
CA ASN A 47 -12.12 -30.97 -27.14
C ASN A 47 -12.00 -30.65 -25.64
N VAL A 48 -12.15 -31.64 -24.74
CA VAL A 48 -11.97 -31.43 -23.29
C VAL A 48 -10.55 -30.97 -22.95
N LYS A 49 -9.54 -31.46 -23.66
CA LYS A 49 -8.14 -31.07 -23.45
C LYS A 49 -7.85 -29.65 -23.96
N GLU A 50 -8.53 -29.25 -25.03
CA GLU A 50 -8.48 -27.91 -25.61
C GLU A 50 -9.22 -26.89 -24.74
N ASP A 51 -10.44 -27.22 -24.26
CA ASP A 51 -11.23 -26.40 -23.34
C ASP A 51 -10.51 -26.17 -22.00
N THR A 52 -9.87 -27.20 -21.44
CA THR A 52 -9.08 -27.06 -20.20
C THR A 52 -7.79 -26.27 -20.41
N HIS A 53 -7.18 -26.35 -21.59
CA HIS A 53 -6.02 -25.52 -21.94
C HIS A 53 -6.43 -24.06 -22.11
N GLN A 54 -7.53 -23.80 -22.82
CA GLN A 54 -8.09 -22.47 -23.02
C GLN A 54 -8.52 -21.83 -21.69
N LEU A 55 -9.25 -22.55 -20.83
CA LEU A 55 -9.62 -22.06 -19.50
C LEU A 55 -8.39 -21.71 -18.65
N ASN A 56 -7.33 -22.52 -18.69
CA ASN A 56 -6.08 -22.22 -17.99
C ASN A 56 -5.36 -20.99 -18.57
N GLN A 57 -5.46 -20.75 -19.87
CA GLN A 57 -4.94 -19.54 -20.51
C GLN A 57 -5.76 -18.31 -20.11
N ASP A 58 -7.09 -18.41 -20.12
CA ASP A 58 -8.01 -17.32 -19.75
C ASP A 58 -7.83 -16.93 -18.27
N VAL A 59 -7.69 -17.90 -17.37
CA VAL A 59 -7.40 -17.64 -15.94
C VAL A 59 -6.05 -16.95 -15.77
N LYS A 60 -5.01 -17.39 -16.50
CA LYS A 60 -3.70 -16.74 -16.46
C LYS A 60 -3.74 -15.33 -17.03
N GLN A 61 -4.50 -15.11 -18.10
CA GLN A 61 -4.64 -13.81 -18.72
C GLN A 61 -5.42 -12.86 -17.81
N GLY A 62 -6.56 -13.28 -17.27
CA GLY A 62 -7.34 -12.48 -16.31
C GLY A 62 -6.55 -12.13 -15.04
N ALA A 63 -5.70 -13.04 -14.55
CA ALA A 63 -4.79 -12.75 -13.44
C ALA A 63 -3.71 -11.70 -13.79
N LYS A 64 -3.18 -11.73 -15.02
CA LYS A 64 -2.25 -10.71 -15.53
C LYS A 64 -2.93 -9.36 -15.69
N ASP A 65 -4.09 -9.34 -16.34
CA ASP A 65 -4.85 -8.12 -16.58
C ASP A 65 -5.21 -7.43 -15.24
N THR A 66 -5.65 -8.21 -14.26
CA THR A 66 -5.90 -7.72 -12.89
C THR A 66 -4.63 -7.12 -12.26
N ASN A 67 -3.48 -7.76 -12.45
CA ASN A 67 -2.21 -7.25 -11.91
C ASN A 67 -1.77 -5.95 -12.60
N ASP A 68 -1.93 -5.87 -13.92
CA ASP A 68 -1.59 -4.67 -14.70
C ASP A 68 -2.51 -3.49 -14.34
N GLU A 69 -3.80 -3.75 -14.09
CA GLU A 69 -4.75 -2.75 -13.57
C GLU A 69 -4.34 -2.26 -12.18
N ILE A 70 -3.97 -3.17 -11.26
CA ILE A 70 -3.49 -2.82 -9.92
C ILE A 70 -2.21 -1.98 -10.03
N LYS A 71 -1.24 -2.40 -10.84
CA LYS A 71 0.03 -1.69 -11.03
C LYS A 71 -0.22 -0.28 -11.57
N THR A 72 -1.08 -0.15 -12.55
CA THR A 72 -1.43 1.15 -13.15
C THR A 72 -2.06 2.08 -12.12
N ALA A 73 -3.04 1.60 -11.35
CA ALA A 73 -3.72 2.39 -10.34
C ALA A 73 -2.76 2.84 -9.22
N VAL A 74 -1.99 1.91 -8.67
CA VAL A 74 -1.04 2.18 -7.57
C VAL A 74 0.06 3.16 -8.01
N ASN A 75 0.59 3.02 -9.23
CA ASN A 75 1.59 3.96 -9.75
C ASN A 75 1.01 5.37 -9.98
N SER A 76 -0.22 5.46 -10.50
CA SER A 76 -0.88 6.75 -10.71
C SER A 76 -1.15 7.46 -9.39
N ASP A 77 -1.66 6.73 -8.39
CA ASP A 77 -1.92 7.27 -7.06
C ASP A 77 -0.61 7.74 -6.40
N TRP A 78 0.45 6.93 -6.50
CA TRP A 78 1.78 7.25 -6.00
C TRP A 78 2.36 8.54 -6.60
N GLU A 79 2.36 8.72 -7.92
CA GLU A 79 2.95 9.93 -8.53
C GLU A 79 2.20 11.21 -8.13
N LYS A 80 0.88 11.12 -7.97
CA LYS A 80 0.08 12.23 -7.44
C LYS A 80 0.43 12.53 -5.99
N PHE A 81 0.51 11.49 -5.15
CA PHE A 81 0.87 11.62 -3.74
C PHE A 81 2.27 12.23 -3.58
N LYS A 82 3.26 11.71 -4.33
CA LYS A 82 4.63 12.19 -4.33
C LYS A 82 4.72 13.66 -4.73
N THR A 83 4.04 14.07 -5.79
CA THR A 83 4.03 15.47 -6.24
C THR A 83 3.50 16.40 -5.13
N ASN A 84 2.38 16.04 -4.50
CA ASN A 84 1.81 16.83 -3.42
C ASN A 84 2.74 16.89 -2.19
N SER A 85 3.39 15.77 -1.87
CA SER A 85 4.35 15.66 -0.76
C SER A 85 5.60 16.50 -1.00
N GLU A 86 6.14 16.50 -2.22
CA GLU A 86 7.27 17.35 -2.60
C GLU A 86 6.93 18.84 -2.49
N ILE A 87 5.70 19.23 -2.84
CA ILE A 87 5.22 20.61 -2.66
C ILE A 87 5.17 20.97 -1.18
N ALA A 88 4.57 20.12 -0.34
CA ALA A 88 4.46 20.37 1.10
C ALA A 88 5.82 20.47 1.80
N ILE A 89 6.78 19.62 1.42
CA ILE A 89 8.17 19.67 1.93
C ILE A 89 8.82 21.00 1.52
N LYS A 90 8.70 21.42 0.25
CA LYS A 90 9.29 22.68 -0.23
C LYS A 90 8.68 23.91 0.45
N ASP A 91 7.37 23.90 0.68
CA ASP A 91 6.71 24.95 1.44
C ASP A 91 7.22 25.01 2.89
N SER A 92 7.43 23.86 3.52
CA SER A 92 8.03 23.76 4.85
C SER A 92 9.48 24.28 4.86
N GLU A 93 10.30 23.90 3.86
CA GLU A 93 11.66 24.42 3.68
C GLU A 93 11.66 25.96 3.62
N LYS A 94 10.76 26.54 2.81
CA LYS A 94 10.62 28.00 2.68
C LYS A 94 10.25 28.66 4.00
N GLN A 95 9.23 28.13 4.69
CA GLN A 95 8.80 28.68 5.99
C GLN A 95 9.91 28.59 7.04
N ILE A 96 10.67 27.49 7.07
CA ILE A 96 11.83 27.34 7.97
C ILE A 96 12.89 28.41 7.68
N GLN A 97 13.19 28.71 6.40
CA GLN A 97 14.12 29.79 6.04
C GLN A 97 13.61 31.16 6.50
N GLU A 98 12.32 31.44 6.33
CA GLU A 98 11.71 32.68 6.83
C GLU A 98 11.78 32.80 8.36
N LEU A 99 11.59 31.69 9.09
CA LEU A 99 11.77 31.65 10.54
C LEU A 99 13.22 31.90 10.94
N ARG A 100 14.20 31.36 10.20
CA ARG A 100 15.63 31.57 10.44
C ARG A 100 15.98 33.05 10.44
N ILE A 101 15.50 33.79 9.44
CA ILE A 101 15.68 35.25 9.31
C ILE A 101 15.06 36.00 10.50
N LYS A 102 13.87 35.59 10.96
CA LYS A 102 13.21 36.22 12.12
C LYS A 102 13.97 35.95 13.42
N ILE A 103 14.47 34.73 13.61
CA ILE A 103 15.27 34.35 14.78
C ILE A 103 16.57 35.14 14.82
N ASP A 104 17.16 35.46 13.66
CA ASP A 104 18.39 36.25 13.61
C ASP A 104 18.24 37.66 14.18
N GLN A 105 17.02 38.19 14.18
CA GLN A 105 16.66 39.51 14.73
C GLN A 105 16.30 39.46 16.23
N ALA A 106 16.18 38.27 16.83
CA ALA A 106 15.86 38.12 18.25
C ALA A 106 17.05 38.48 19.15
N ASN A 107 16.77 38.75 20.43
CA ASN A 107 17.82 38.95 21.42
C ASN A 107 18.65 37.65 21.61
N LYS A 108 19.85 37.77 22.19
CA LYS A 108 20.80 36.65 22.29
C LYS A 108 20.23 35.40 22.98
N ASN A 109 19.46 35.58 24.05
CA ASN A 109 18.93 34.45 24.83
C ASN A 109 17.82 33.72 24.09
N ASP A 110 16.90 34.46 23.47
CA ASP A 110 15.82 33.89 22.68
C ASP A 110 16.34 33.26 21.39
N LYS A 111 17.36 33.89 20.77
CA LYS A 111 17.99 33.39 19.55
C LYS A 111 18.52 31.97 19.73
N GLU A 112 19.29 31.69 20.78
CA GLU A 112 19.83 30.35 21.01
C GLU A 112 18.72 29.30 21.19
N LYS A 113 17.70 29.62 21.99
CA LYS A 113 16.58 28.71 22.26
C LYS A 113 15.79 28.43 20.98
N LEU A 114 15.44 29.47 20.23
CA LEU A 114 14.64 29.37 19.01
C LEU A 114 15.43 28.65 17.92
N THR A 115 16.72 28.94 17.73
CA THR A 115 17.56 28.21 16.76
C THR A 115 17.51 26.71 17.01
N LYS A 116 17.73 26.26 18.26
CA LYS A 116 17.66 24.82 18.60
C LYS A 116 16.30 24.19 18.32
N GLN A 117 15.21 24.93 18.49
CA GLN A 117 13.87 24.42 18.17
C GLN A 117 13.65 24.35 16.66
N LEU A 118 14.11 25.36 15.91
CA LEU A 118 13.97 25.40 14.45
C LEU A 118 14.82 24.31 13.79
N ASP A 119 16.02 24.05 14.31
CA ASP A 119 16.90 22.97 13.84
C ASP A 119 16.22 21.60 13.91
N LYS A 120 15.43 21.34 14.96
CA LYS A 120 14.64 20.10 15.07
C LYS A 120 13.54 19.99 14.01
N LEU A 121 12.91 21.11 13.66
CA LEU A 121 11.89 21.12 12.60
C LEU A 121 12.53 20.93 11.23
N GLU A 122 13.71 21.52 11.02
CA GLU A 122 14.52 21.34 9.81
C GLU A 122 14.98 19.88 9.64
N GLU A 123 15.43 19.25 10.72
CA GLU A 123 15.78 17.83 10.74
C GLU A 123 14.59 16.94 10.37
N LYS A 124 13.42 17.15 11.00
CA LYS A 124 12.19 16.41 10.65
C LYS A 124 11.79 16.58 9.18
N ASN A 125 11.91 17.79 8.64
CA ASN A 125 11.61 18.04 7.23
C ASN A 125 12.56 17.28 6.30
N LYS A 126 13.84 17.18 6.68
CA LYS A 126 14.84 16.38 5.97
C LYS A 126 14.53 14.88 6.03
N GLU A 127 14.13 14.37 7.20
CA GLU A 127 13.71 12.97 7.36
C GLU A 127 12.50 12.64 6.46
N LEU A 128 11.50 13.53 6.37
CA LEU A 128 10.37 13.37 5.45
C LEU A 128 10.80 13.32 3.98
N LYS A 129 11.73 14.19 3.59
CA LYS A 129 12.30 14.20 2.24
C LYS A 129 13.01 12.89 1.91
N GLU A 130 13.78 12.36 2.85
CA GLU A 130 14.46 11.07 2.71
C GLU A 130 13.47 9.90 2.66
N LYS A 131 12.46 9.88 3.54
CA LYS A 131 11.38 8.88 3.55
C LYS A 131 10.64 8.83 2.20
N LEU A 132 10.28 9.99 1.64
CA LEU A 132 9.64 10.08 0.33
C LEU A 132 10.56 9.59 -0.79
N ALA A 133 11.84 9.96 -0.76
CA ALA A 133 12.83 9.55 -1.76
C ALA A 133 13.06 8.03 -1.75
N LEU A 134 13.17 7.43 -0.56
CA LEU A 134 13.30 5.97 -0.39
C LEU A 134 12.07 5.24 -0.92
N ARG A 135 10.86 5.72 -0.62
CA ARG A 135 9.64 5.15 -1.18
C ARG A 135 9.61 5.27 -2.70
N GLY A 136 9.96 6.43 -3.25
CA GLY A 136 10.04 6.63 -4.70
C GLY A 136 11.07 5.75 -5.40
N LYS A 137 12.18 5.42 -4.72
CA LYS A 137 13.15 4.44 -5.21
C LYS A 137 12.53 3.04 -5.32
N ALA A 138 11.75 2.62 -4.31
CA ALA A 138 11.07 1.33 -4.32
C ALA A 138 10.10 1.19 -5.52
N PHE A 139 9.42 2.27 -5.90
CA PHE A 139 8.60 2.32 -7.12
C PHE A 139 9.43 2.22 -8.41
N LYS A 140 10.55 2.96 -8.50
CA LYS A 140 11.41 2.96 -9.70
C LYS A 140 12.13 1.65 -9.94
N GLU A 141 12.48 0.94 -8.87
CA GLU A 141 13.23 -0.32 -8.93
C GLU A 141 12.30 -1.56 -8.89
N ASP A 142 10.99 -1.38 -9.12
CA ASP A 142 9.96 -2.42 -9.08
C ASP A 142 10.04 -3.29 -7.80
N MET A 143 10.44 -2.68 -6.68
CA MET A 143 10.53 -3.35 -5.37
C MET A 143 9.15 -3.46 -4.67
N ILE A 144 8.09 -2.98 -5.33
CA ILE A 144 6.72 -3.09 -4.87
C ILE A 144 6.09 -4.33 -5.49
N GLU A 145 5.59 -5.23 -4.65
CA GLU A 145 4.75 -6.32 -5.12
C GLU A 145 3.36 -5.77 -5.44
N PHE A 146 3.00 -5.74 -6.72
CA PHE A 146 1.67 -5.36 -7.17
C PHE A 146 0.74 -6.57 -7.02
N ASN A 147 0.02 -6.63 -5.90
CA ASN A 147 -1.01 -7.62 -5.63
C ASN A 147 -2.22 -6.92 -4.98
N ALA A 148 -3.24 -7.67 -4.59
CA ALA A 148 -4.45 -7.09 -4.00
C ALA A 148 -4.19 -6.24 -2.72
N SER A 149 -3.09 -6.48 -2.00
CA SER A 149 -2.71 -5.72 -0.81
C SER A 149 -1.91 -4.44 -1.11
N ALA A 150 -1.32 -4.31 -2.31
CA ALA A 150 -0.45 -3.19 -2.68
C ALA A 150 -1.13 -1.84 -2.45
N LYS A 151 -2.42 -1.75 -2.77
CA LYS A 151 -3.21 -0.52 -2.61
C LYS A 151 -3.40 -0.13 -1.15
N GLU A 152 -3.61 -1.08 -0.24
CA GLU A 152 -3.78 -0.75 1.18
C GLU A 152 -2.43 -0.41 1.82
N ASN A 153 -1.37 -1.12 1.47
CA ASN A 153 -0.02 -0.83 1.94
C ASN A 153 0.42 0.59 1.53
N GLU A 154 0.12 0.99 0.28
CA GLU A 154 0.41 2.36 -0.16
C GLU A 154 -0.41 3.39 0.61
N LYS A 155 -1.72 3.16 0.78
CA LYS A 155 -2.56 4.07 1.57
C LYS A 155 -2.09 4.21 3.02
N GLU A 156 -1.57 3.16 3.63
CA GLU A 156 -1.01 3.23 4.98
C GLU A 156 0.20 4.17 5.02
N PHE A 157 1.14 3.99 4.10
CA PHE A 157 2.27 4.89 3.95
C PHE A 157 1.82 6.34 3.71
N GLU A 158 0.88 6.57 2.79
CA GLU A 158 0.36 7.90 2.49
C GLU A 158 -0.28 8.57 3.71
N ARG A 159 -1.05 7.82 4.51
CA ARG A 159 -1.69 8.33 5.74
C ARG A 159 -0.66 8.74 6.79
N GLU A 160 0.31 7.87 7.05
CA GLU A 160 1.40 8.15 8.01
C GLU A 160 2.21 9.36 7.57
N PHE A 161 2.64 9.38 6.31
CA PHE A 161 3.43 10.48 5.77
C PHE A 161 2.68 11.81 5.80
N LYS A 162 1.38 11.80 5.46
CA LYS A 162 0.53 12.99 5.52
C LYS A 162 0.40 13.49 6.96
N HIS A 163 0.19 12.59 7.90
CA HIS A 163 0.13 12.93 9.32
C HIS A 163 1.42 13.62 9.78
N ASP A 164 2.57 13.02 9.49
CA ASP A 164 3.88 13.58 9.87
C ASP A 164 4.12 14.97 9.24
N THR A 165 3.70 15.15 7.98
CA THR A 165 3.80 16.42 7.26
C THR A 165 2.86 17.49 7.85
N ASP A 166 1.62 17.13 8.19
CA ASP A 166 0.64 18.03 8.81
C ASP A 166 1.10 18.48 10.21
N GLU A 167 1.65 17.56 11.00
CA GLU A 167 2.24 17.86 12.31
C GLU A 167 3.41 18.85 12.18
N LEU A 168 4.32 18.61 11.23
CA LEU A 168 5.43 19.50 10.94
C LEU A 168 4.94 20.89 10.53
N GLY A 169 3.99 20.98 9.59
CA GLY A 169 3.43 22.25 9.13
C GLY A 169 2.76 23.02 10.28
N THR A 170 2.07 22.32 11.17
CA THR A 170 1.48 22.93 12.38
C THR A 170 2.56 23.45 13.32
N ALA A 171 3.62 22.67 13.57
CA ALA A 171 4.73 23.07 14.43
C ALA A 171 5.48 24.31 13.88
N ILE A 172 5.65 24.41 12.56
CA ILE A 172 6.24 25.56 11.89
C ILE A 172 5.33 26.79 12.03
N LYS A 173 4.02 26.63 11.80
CA LYS A 173 3.03 27.72 11.92
C LYS A 173 2.94 28.29 13.34
N ASP A 174 3.05 27.43 14.35
CA ASP A 174 2.92 27.80 15.76
C ASP A 174 4.27 28.06 16.43
N PHE A 175 5.36 28.08 15.66
CA PHE A 175 6.74 28.17 16.15
C PHE A 175 6.96 29.30 17.16
N PHE A 176 6.47 30.51 16.86
CA PHE A 176 6.59 31.64 17.79
C PHE A 176 5.51 31.64 18.87
N LYS A 177 4.31 31.10 18.61
CA LYS A 177 3.21 31.09 19.60
C LYS A 177 3.56 30.30 20.85
N ASN A 178 4.32 29.21 20.68
CA ASN A 178 4.77 28.36 21.78
C ASN A 178 5.97 28.96 22.54
N ASN A 179 6.47 30.13 22.12
CA ASN A 179 7.67 30.76 22.68
C ASN A 179 7.48 32.21 23.12
N VAL A 180 6.27 32.78 22.98
CA VAL A 180 5.93 34.05 23.63
C VAL A 180 5.40 33.74 25.03
N ASN A 181 6.14 34.17 26.05
CA ASN A 181 5.68 34.26 27.43
C ASN A 181 5.58 35.74 27.80
#